data_AF-A0AAV8X4G6-F1
#
_entry.id   AF-A0AAV8X4G6-F1
#
_cell.length_a   1.000
_cell.length_b   1.000
_cell.length_c   1.000
_cell.angle_alpha   90.00
_cell.angle_beta   90.00
_cell.angle_gamma   90.00
#
_symmetry.space_group_name_H-M   'P 1'
#
loop_
_entity.id
_entity.type
_entity.pdbx_description
1 polymer ?
#
loop_
_entity_poly.entity_id
_entity_poly.type
_entity_poly.pdbx_seq_one_letter_code
_entity_poly.pdbx_strand_id
1 'polypeptide(L)'
;MCRNMPRVYVRKTNWQFPPGDLAAAVADVLQNNFSIRKSAELHNVKKSCLCNYVKKVRTYGIENVCFKSHYVTTQVFTTEMEDKFQEYLLTCSDMFHGLTPKATRRLAYEYAKKKQCKTSRKMEENGLAGREWLNGFLRRHARLSIRTPEATSLARVTSFNKSNINLFFDKLADVMQRYQFTPSRIYNLFL
;
A
#
# COMPACT_ATOMS: atom_id res chain seq x y z
N MET A 1 -25.99 -10.25 18.58
CA MET A 1 -24.53 -10.06 18.75
C MET A 1 -23.86 -10.10 17.38
N CYS A 2 -23.41 -8.96 16.85
CA CYS A 2 -22.71 -8.93 15.56
C CYS A 2 -21.30 -9.50 15.75
N ARG A 3 -20.99 -10.62 15.07
CA ARG A 3 -19.64 -11.21 15.09
C ARG A 3 -18.66 -10.20 14.52
N ASN A 4 -17.71 -9.74 15.34
CA ASN A 4 -16.67 -8.81 14.92
C ASN A 4 -15.76 -9.52 13.91
N MET A 5 -15.91 -9.22 12.62
CA MET A 5 -15.19 -9.91 11.55
C MET A 5 -13.76 -9.35 11.47
N PRO A 6 -12.71 -10.18 11.63
CA PRO A 6 -11.34 -9.69 11.61
C PRO A 6 -10.99 -9.11 10.23
N ARG A 7 -10.43 -7.90 10.19
CA ARG A 7 -9.98 -7.22 8.95
C ARG A 7 -8.94 -8.04 8.17
N VAL A 8 -8.10 -8.77 8.89
CA VAL A 8 -7.11 -9.68 8.31
C VAL A 8 -7.53 -11.10 8.65
N TYR A 9 -7.99 -11.83 7.65
CA TYR A 9 -8.33 -13.24 7.80
C TYR A 9 -7.05 -14.08 7.79
N VAL A 10 -6.75 -14.72 8.92
CA VAL A 10 -5.72 -15.76 8.98
C VAL A 10 -6.35 -17.06 8.50
N ARG A 11 -5.80 -17.62 7.42
CA ARG A 11 -6.30 -18.86 6.84
C ARG A 11 -6.06 -20.01 7.80
N LYS A 12 -7.10 -20.78 8.10
CA LYS A 12 -7.02 -21.96 8.98
C LYS A 12 -6.32 -23.16 8.32
N THR A 13 -6.19 -23.14 7.00
CA THR A 13 -5.60 -24.22 6.22
C THR A 13 -4.30 -23.73 5.57
N ASN A 14 -3.22 -24.51 5.74
CA ASN A 14 -1.90 -24.20 5.17
C ASN A 14 -1.72 -24.71 3.73
N TRP A 15 -2.83 -25.09 3.06
CA TRP A 15 -2.73 -25.65 1.72
C TRP A 15 -2.55 -24.53 0.68
N GLN A 16 -1.34 -24.46 0.14
CA GLN A 16 -0.96 -23.58 -0.96
C GLN A 16 -0.45 -24.44 -2.11
N PHE A 17 -0.87 -24.10 -3.32
CA PHE A 17 -0.31 -24.65 -4.56
C PHE A 17 0.77 -23.66 -5.04
N PRO A 18 1.90 -24.14 -5.58
CA PRO A 18 2.88 -23.27 -6.19
C PRO A 18 2.24 -22.48 -7.35
N PRO A 19 2.56 -21.18 -7.49
CA PRO A 19 2.05 -20.35 -8.56
C PRO A 19 2.70 -20.76 -9.90
N GLY A 20 2.11 -21.72 -10.59
CA GLY A 20 2.56 -22.21 -11.91
C GLY A 20 2.00 -23.60 -12.24
N ASP A 21 1.89 -24.45 -11.23
CA ASP A 21 1.54 -25.87 -11.37
C ASP A 21 0.11 -26.09 -11.85
N LEU A 22 -0.81 -25.17 -11.53
CA LEU A 22 -2.21 -25.29 -11.94
C LEU A 22 -2.40 -25.07 -13.45
N ALA A 23 -1.64 -24.17 -14.07
CA ALA A 23 -1.73 -23.92 -15.51
C ALA A 23 -1.13 -25.10 -16.29
N ALA A 24 0.02 -25.61 -15.83
CA ALA A 24 0.66 -26.81 -16.38
C ALA A 24 -0.24 -28.05 -16.24
N ALA A 25 -0.84 -28.27 -15.06
CA ALA A 25 -1.78 -29.38 -14.83
C ALA A 25 -3.00 -29.33 -15.76
N VAL A 26 -3.52 -28.13 -16.05
CA VAL A 26 -4.63 -27.97 -17.00
C VAL A 26 -4.17 -28.22 -18.43
N ALA A 27 -2.98 -27.75 -18.81
CA ALA A 27 -2.40 -28.03 -20.12
C ALA A 27 -2.22 -29.54 -20.34
N ASP A 28 -1.74 -30.28 -19.35
CA ASP A 28 -1.58 -31.74 -19.46
C ASP A 28 -2.90 -32.49 -19.69
N VAL A 29 -4.00 -32.01 -19.10
CA VAL A 29 -5.33 -32.61 -19.30
C VAL A 29 -5.90 -32.29 -20.67
N LEU A 30 -5.59 -31.11 -21.23
CA LEU A 30 -6.16 -30.65 -22.51
C LEU A 30 -5.31 -31.01 -23.73
N GLN A 31 -3.98 -30.98 -23.60
CA GLN A 31 -3.02 -31.20 -24.69
C GLN A 31 -2.42 -32.61 -24.65
N ASN A 32 -2.02 -33.08 -23.46
CA ASN A 32 -1.35 -34.38 -23.29
C ASN A 32 -2.33 -35.53 -22.98
N ASN A 33 -3.64 -35.26 -23.01
CA ASN A 33 -4.72 -36.22 -22.81
C ASN A 33 -4.63 -37.00 -21.48
N PHE A 34 -4.02 -36.40 -20.45
CA PHE A 34 -3.91 -37.03 -19.13
C PHE A 34 -5.25 -37.05 -18.40
N SER A 35 -5.47 -38.09 -17.59
CA SER A 35 -6.62 -38.10 -16.68
C SER A 35 -6.46 -37.03 -15.60
N ILE A 36 -7.58 -36.44 -15.16
CA ILE A 36 -7.58 -35.41 -14.12
C ILE A 36 -6.90 -35.90 -12.83
N ARG A 37 -7.02 -37.21 -12.51
CA ARG A 37 -6.34 -37.80 -11.35
C ARG A 37 -4.81 -37.83 -11.55
N LYS A 38 -4.35 -38.32 -12.69
CA LYS A 38 -2.91 -38.43 -13.01
C LYS A 38 -2.24 -37.05 -13.00
N SER A 39 -2.86 -36.06 -13.66
CA SER A 39 -2.32 -34.69 -13.68
C SER A 39 -2.35 -34.04 -12.29
N ALA A 40 -3.41 -34.26 -11.50
CA ALA A 40 -3.51 -33.76 -10.13
C ALA A 40 -2.40 -34.31 -9.21
N GLU A 41 -2.05 -35.59 -9.34
CA GLU A 41 -0.98 -36.22 -8.57
C GLU A 41 0.41 -35.71 -9.01
N LEU A 42 0.66 -35.62 -10.31
CA LEU A 42 1.94 -35.14 -10.86
C LEU A 42 2.27 -33.71 -10.42
N HIS A 43 1.29 -32.83 -10.43
CA HIS A 43 1.45 -31.41 -10.09
C HIS A 43 1.12 -31.08 -8.63
N ASN A 44 0.85 -32.10 -7.80
CA ASN A 44 0.45 -31.96 -6.40
C ASN A 44 -0.72 -30.96 -6.19
N VAL A 45 -1.68 -30.95 -7.12
CA VAL A 45 -2.87 -30.09 -7.09
C VAL A 45 -4.08 -30.92 -6.66
N LYS A 46 -4.96 -30.36 -5.82
CA LYS A 46 -6.21 -31.03 -5.45
C LYS A 46 -7.07 -31.31 -6.69
N LYS A 47 -7.45 -32.57 -6.91
CA LYS A 47 -8.33 -33.02 -8.02
C LYS A 47 -9.56 -32.13 -8.23
N SER A 48 -10.22 -31.73 -7.15
CA SER A 48 -11.43 -30.88 -7.23
C SER A 48 -11.10 -29.48 -7.77
N CYS A 49 -9.94 -28.92 -7.42
CA CYS A 49 -9.47 -27.64 -7.92
C CYS A 49 -9.19 -27.74 -9.43
N LEU A 50 -8.40 -28.74 -9.84
CA LEU A 50 -8.08 -28.99 -11.25
C LEU A 50 -9.35 -29.20 -12.08
N CYS A 51 -10.30 -30.00 -11.60
CA CYS A 51 -11.60 -30.22 -12.26
C CYS A 51 -12.37 -28.92 -12.50
N ASN A 52 -12.42 -28.02 -11.50
CA ASN A 52 -13.10 -26.73 -11.64
C ASN A 52 -12.41 -25.84 -12.67
N TYR A 53 -11.08 -25.81 -12.71
CA TYR A 53 -10.33 -25.02 -13.68
C TYR A 53 -10.43 -25.58 -15.10
N VAL A 54 -10.36 -26.90 -15.29
CA VAL A 54 -10.59 -27.54 -16.60
C VAL A 54 -11.99 -27.23 -17.11
N LYS A 55 -13.02 -27.28 -16.26
CA LYS A 55 -14.38 -26.88 -16.63
C LYS A 55 -14.43 -25.41 -17.08
N LYS A 56 -13.85 -24.49 -16.29
CA LYS A 56 -13.79 -23.05 -16.64
C LYS A 56 -13.08 -22.80 -17.97
N VAL A 57 -11.97 -23.49 -18.22
CA VAL A 57 -11.21 -23.35 -19.46
C VAL A 57 -12.01 -23.87 -20.65
N ARG A 58 -12.72 -24.99 -20.51
CA ARG A 58 -13.62 -25.50 -21.55
C ARG A 58 -14.78 -24.55 -21.86
N THR A 59 -15.29 -23.82 -20.86
CA THR A 59 -16.41 -22.88 -21.06
C THR A 59 -15.99 -21.52 -21.59
N TYR A 60 -14.85 -20.97 -21.14
CA TYR A 60 -14.45 -19.58 -21.43
C TYR A 60 -13.21 -19.45 -22.32
N GLY A 61 -12.48 -20.54 -22.58
CA GLY A 61 -11.19 -20.52 -23.27
C GLY A 61 -10.01 -20.24 -22.33
N ILE A 62 -8.82 -20.75 -22.67
CA ILE A 62 -7.61 -20.64 -21.83
C ILE A 62 -7.24 -19.17 -21.60
N GLU A 63 -7.34 -18.34 -22.64
CA GLU A 63 -6.96 -16.92 -22.62
C GLU A 63 -7.77 -16.07 -21.63
N ASN A 64 -9.01 -16.49 -21.34
CA ASN A 64 -9.91 -15.79 -20.44
C ASN A 64 -9.86 -16.30 -18.99
N VAL A 65 -9.05 -17.32 -18.71
CA VAL A 65 -8.93 -17.90 -17.37
C VAL A 65 -7.65 -17.44 -16.69
N CYS A 66 -7.82 -16.70 -15.59
CA CYS A 66 -6.71 -16.34 -14.73
C CYS A 66 -6.40 -17.48 -13.73
N PHE A 67 -5.19 -18.03 -13.83
CA PHE A 67 -4.67 -19.03 -12.89
C PHE A 67 -4.05 -18.41 -11.63
N LYS A 68 -3.92 -17.08 -11.59
CA LYS A 68 -3.45 -16.36 -10.39
C LYS A 68 -4.58 -16.21 -9.39
N SER A 69 -4.21 -16.09 -8.12
CA SER A 69 -5.17 -15.84 -7.05
C SER A 69 -5.94 -14.54 -7.29
N HIS A 70 -7.26 -14.56 -7.09
CA HIS A 70 -8.14 -13.41 -7.33
C HIS A 70 -7.77 -12.15 -6.53
N TYR A 71 -7.00 -12.31 -5.45
CA TYR A 71 -6.56 -11.19 -4.60
C TYR A 71 -5.62 -10.21 -5.30
N VAL A 72 -4.92 -10.62 -6.37
CA VAL A 72 -3.97 -9.76 -7.10
C VAL A 72 -4.66 -9.00 -8.24
N THR A 73 -5.69 -9.58 -8.87
CA THR A 73 -6.36 -9.02 -10.07
C THR A 73 -7.13 -7.72 -9.85
N THR A 74 -7.29 -7.24 -8.63
CA THR A 74 -8.02 -5.98 -8.32
C THR A 74 -7.11 -4.81 -7.98
N GLN A 75 -5.78 -4.92 -8.17
CA GLN A 75 -4.86 -3.81 -7.95
C GLN A 75 -4.95 -2.82 -9.12
N VAL A 76 -5.26 -1.55 -8.80
CA VAL A 76 -5.42 -0.46 -9.78
C VAL A 76 -4.06 0.02 -10.32
N PHE A 77 -3.01 -0.07 -9.49
CA PHE A 77 -1.65 0.33 -9.83
C PHE A 77 -0.77 -0.89 -10.01
N THR A 78 0.15 -0.80 -10.97
CA THR A 78 1.29 -1.73 -11.07
C THR A 78 2.33 -1.41 -10.00
N THR A 79 3.24 -2.34 -9.71
CA THR A 79 4.31 -2.13 -8.72
C THR A 79 5.10 -0.84 -9.00
N GLU A 80 5.53 -0.63 -10.25
CA GLU A 80 6.28 0.57 -10.65
C GLU A 80 5.51 1.88 -10.45
N MET A 81 4.19 1.83 -10.66
CA MET A 81 3.31 2.99 -10.42
C MET A 81 3.20 3.29 -8.93
N GLU A 82 3.07 2.24 -8.10
CA GLU A 82 3.03 2.41 -6.66
C GLU A 82 4.35 2.95 -6.09
N ASP A 83 5.49 2.51 -6.62
CA ASP A 83 6.81 2.97 -6.18
C ASP A 83 7.00 4.46 -6.47
N LYS A 84 6.66 4.91 -7.68
CA LYS A 84 6.68 6.34 -8.06
C LYS A 84 5.71 7.16 -7.22
N PHE A 85 4.55 6.60 -6.90
CA PHE A 85 3.57 7.25 -6.05
C PHE A 85 4.08 7.38 -4.61
N GLN A 86 4.73 6.34 -4.06
CA GLN A 86 5.37 6.39 -2.75
C GLN A 86 6.46 7.46 -2.70
N GLU A 87 7.35 7.50 -3.70
CA GLU A 87 8.44 8.46 -3.77
C GLU A 87 7.91 9.89 -3.71
N TYR A 88 6.86 10.19 -4.49
CA TYR A 88 6.21 11.49 -4.47
C TYR A 88 5.65 11.85 -3.08
N LEU A 89 4.99 10.90 -2.39
CA LEU A 89 4.47 11.13 -1.04
C LEU A 89 5.57 11.41 -0.01
N LEU A 90 6.71 10.73 -0.13
CA LEU A 90 7.87 10.98 0.73
C LEU A 90 8.42 12.39 0.49
N THR A 91 8.60 12.79 -0.78
CA THR A 91 9.04 14.15 -1.11
C THR A 91 8.09 15.22 -0.56
N CYS A 92 6.77 15.02 -0.66
CA CYS A 92 5.80 15.93 -0.03
C CYS A 92 5.94 15.99 1.49
N SER A 93 6.21 14.85 2.13
CA SER A 93 6.43 14.79 3.58
C SER A 93 7.70 15.54 4.00
N ASP A 94 8.79 15.38 3.24
CA ASP A 94 10.08 16.03 3.52
C ASP A 94 10.01 17.55 3.34
N MET A 95 9.15 18.02 2.43
CA MET A 95 8.86 19.45 2.24
C MET A 95 7.85 20.02 3.26
N PHE A 96 7.59 19.33 4.39
CA PHE A 96 6.61 19.72 5.41
C PHE A 96 5.16 19.86 4.89
N HIS A 97 4.85 19.24 3.75
CA HIS A 97 3.52 19.22 3.13
C HIS A 97 2.93 17.79 3.15
N GLY A 98 2.94 17.17 4.33
CA GLY A 98 2.35 15.85 4.53
C GLY A 98 0.90 15.79 4.03
N LEU A 99 0.62 14.88 3.10
CA LEU A 99 -0.72 14.73 2.54
C LEU A 99 -1.62 13.96 3.51
N THR A 100 -2.81 14.51 3.76
CA THR A 100 -3.82 13.81 4.56
C THR A 100 -4.32 12.56 3.83
N PRO A 101 -4.82 11.53 4.54
CA PRO A 101 -5.38 10.33 3.92
C PRO A 101 -6.44 10.61 2.83
N LYS A 102 -7.23 11.67 3.00
CA LYS A 102 -8.23 12.10 2.01
C LYS A 102 -7.57 12.70 0.76
N ALA A 103 -6.56 13.54 0.95
CA ALA A 103 -5.80 14.13 -0.15
C ALA A 103 -5.03 13.07 -0.92
N THR A 104 -4.35 12.14 -0.25
CA THR A 104 -3.66 11.01 -0.87
C THR A 104 -4.61 10.15 -1.71
N ARG A 105 -5.82 9.88 -1.21
CA ARG A 105 -6.84 9.12 -1.96
C ARG A 105 -7.37 9.86 -3.19
N ARG A 106 -7.47 11.20 -3.13
CA ARG A 106 -7.83 12.03 -4.28
C ARG A 106 -6.71 12.01 -5.32
N LEU A 107 -5.46 12.24 -4.89
CA LEU A 107 -4.29 12.19 -5.75
C LEU A 107 -4.14 10.84 -6.46
N ALA A 108 -4.39 9.74 -5.74
CA ALA A 108 -4.37 8.40 -6.33
C ALA A 108 -5.42 8.23 -7.44
N TYR A 109 -6.62 8.78 -7.25
CA TYR A 109 -7.66 8.73 -8.29
C TYR A 109 -7.26 9.55 -9.53
N GLU A 110 -6.74 10.77 -9.33
CA GLU A 110 -6.25 11.61 -10.43
C GLU A 110 -5.09 10.95 -11.19
N TYR A 111 -4.16 10.32 -10.45
CA TYR A 111 -3.06 9.56 -11.02
C TYR A 111 -3.55 8.37 -11.85
N ALA A 112 -4.51 7.61 -11.32
CA ALA A 112 -5.15 6.49 -12.03
C ALA A 112 -5.80 6.95 -13.33
N LYS A 113 -6.56 8.06 -13.29
CA LYS A 113 -7.24 8.63 -14.45
C LYS A 113 -6.25 9.08 -15.53
N LYS A 114 -5.17 9.75 -15.12
CA LYS A 114 -4.10 10.20 -16.04
C LYS A 114 -3.35 9.03 -16.68
N LYS A 115 -3.18 7.92 -15.95
CA LYS A 115 -2.56 6.69 -16.45
C LYS A 115 -3.53 5.73 -17.15
N GLN A 116 -4.80 6.10 -17.28
CA GLN A 116 -5.85 5.28 -17.91
C GLN A 116 -5.98 3.88 -17.28
N CYS A 117 -5.71 3.77 -15.97
CA CYS A 117 -5.89 2.52 -15.24
C CYS A 117 -7.38 2.16 -15.12
N LYS A 118 -7.68 0.86 -15.01
CA LYS A 118 -9.04 0.39 -14.73
C LYS A 118 -9.49 0.86 -13.35
N THR A 119 -10.30 1.92 -13.32
CA THR A 119 -10.94 2.43 -12.12
C THR A 119 -12.24 1.67 -11.84
N SER A 120 -12.57 1.50 -10.56
CA SER A 120 -13.88 0.96 -10.18
C SER A 120 -14.93 2.05 -10.30
N ARG A 121 -16.17 1.70 -10.67
CA ARG A 121 -17.32 2.62 -10.71
C ARG A 121 -17.46 3.47 -9.44
N LYS A 122 -17.23 2.88 -8.26
CA LYS A 122 -17.27 3.60 -6.97
C LYS A 122 -16.18 4.67 -6.84
N MET A 123 -15.02 4.48 -7.46
CA MET A 123 -13.95 5.49 -7.46
C MET A 123 -14.32 6.66 -8.37
N GLU A 124 -14.95 6.39 -9.50
CA GLU A 124 -15.40 7.41 -10.45
C GLU A 124 -16.53 8.27 -9.87
N GLU A 125 -17.56 7.64 -9.28
CA GLU A 125 -18.68 8.35 -8.65
C GLU A 125 -18.22 9.26 -7.51
N ASN A 126 -17.25 8.81 -6.70
CA ASN A 126 -16.75 9.58 -5.56
C ASN A 126 -15.61 10.55 -5.91
N GLY A 127 -14.95 10.38 -7.06
CA GLY A 127 -13.72 11.09 -7.42
C GLY A 127 -12.55 10.83 -6.45
N LEU A 128 -12.56 9.71 -5.73
CA LEU A 128 -11.54 9.34 -4.74
C LEU A 128 -11.30 7.83 -4.74
N ALA A 129 -10.04 7.43 -4.52
CA ALA A 129 -9.71 6.05 -4.23
C ALA A 129 -10.42 5.57 -2.95
N GLY A 130 -10.73 4.28 -2.83
CA GLY A 130 -11.41 3.71 -1.65
C GLY A 130 -10.56 3.76 -0.37
N ARG A 131 -11.20 3.63 0.81
CA ARG A 131 -10.45 3.49 2.09
C ARG A 131 -9.59 2.22 2.11
N GLU A 132 -10.16 1.12 1.61
CA GLU A 132 -9.45 -0.17 1.51
C GLU A 132 -8.26 -0.12 0.55
N TRP A 133 -8.34 0.70 -0.50
CA TRP A 133 -7.21 0.91 -1.40
C TRP A 133 -6.02 1.53 -0.65
N LEU A 134 -6.27 2.58 0.14
CA LEU A 134 -5.21 3.25 0.93
C LEU A 134 -4.61 2.30 1.97
N ASN A 135 -5.44 1.54 2.70
CA ASN A 135 -4.96 0.56 3.67
C ASN A 135 -4.09 -0.51 3.00
N GLY A 136 -4.52 -1.01 1.84
CA GLY A 136 -3.75 -1.98 1.06
C GLY A 136 -2.42 -1.40 0.56
N PHE A 137 -2.43 -0.16 0.08
CA PHE A 137 -1.24 0.55 -0.37
C PHE A 137 -0.22 0.72 0.77
N LEU A 138 -0.65 1.23 1.93
CA LEU A 138 0.22 1.38 3.10
C LEU A 138 0.77 0.06 3.63
N ARG A 139 0.00 -1.04 3.53
CA ARG A 139 0.48 -2.37 3.91
C ARG A 139 1.59 -2.90 3.00
N ARG A 140 1.55 -2.54 1.71
CA ARG A 140 2.62 -2.88 0.75
C ARG A 140 3.84 -1.99 0.93
N HIS A 141 3.61 -0.74 1.33
CA HIS A 141 4.61 0.33 1.41
C HIS A 141 4.85 0.75 2.86
N ALA A 142 5.53 -0.12 3.63
CA ALA A 142 5.76 0.07 5.07
C ALA A 142 6.61 1.30 5.43
N ARG A 143 7.27 1.93 4.44
CA ARG A 143 7.98 3.21 4.61
C ARG A 143 7.03 4.38 4.85
N LEU A 144 5.77 4.26 4.43
CA LEU A 144 4.74 5.26 4.65
C LEU A 144 3.98 4.93 5.95
N SER A 145 3.78 5.95 6.78
CA SER A 145 2.99 5.84 8.01
C SER A 145 2.01 6.99 8.10
N ILE A 146 0.80 6.72 8.61
CA ILE A 146 -0.14 7.77 8.98
C ILE A 146 0.30 8.31 10.33
N ARG A 147 0.58 9.61 10.40
CA ARG A 147 0.92 10.30 11.64
C ARG A 147 -0.06 11.43 11.89
N THR A 148 -0.33 11.71 13.15
CA THR A 148 -0.92 12.98 13.56
C THR A 148 0.15 14.06 13.40
N PRO A 149 -0.08 15.11 12.60
CA PRO A 149 0.86 16.22 12.55
C PRO A 149 0.95 16.85 13.93
N GLU A 150 2.17 17.06 14.42
CA GLU A 150 2.37 18.00 15.51
C GLU A 150 1.98 19.39 15.02
N ALA A 151 1.49 20.24 15.93
CA ALA A 151 0.99 21.58 15.58
C ALA A 151 2.14 22.53 15.23
N THR A 152 2.90 22.24 14.18
CA THR A 152 3.94 23.10 13.64
C THR A 152 3.27 24.06 12.67
N SER A 153 3.08 25.32 13.09
CA SER A 153 2.59 26.37 12.19
C SER A 153 3.56 26.59 11.04
N LEU A 154 3.06 27.00 9.88
CA LEU A 154 3.91 27.33 8.73
C LEU A 154 5.01 28.35 9.11
N ALA A 155 4.68 29.32 9.95
CA ALA A 155 5.61 30.32 10.50
C ALA A 155 6.75 29.69 11.32
N ARG A 156 6.50 28.60 12.06
CA ARG A 156 7.57 27.84 12.73
C ARG A 156 8.46 27.16 11.71
N VAL A 157 7.91 26.49 10.70
CA VAL A 157 8.72 25.81 9.67
C VAL A 157 9.60 26.80 8.90
N THR A 158 9.06 27.95 8.48
CA THR A 158 9.83 28.95 7.72
C THR A 158 10.89 29.65 8.57
N SER A 159 10.66 29.80 9.88
CA SER A 159 11.67 30.34 10.80
C SER A 159 12.76 29.34 11.16
N PHE A 160 12.53 28.04 11.05
CA PHE A 160 13.52 26.96 11.25
C PHE A 160 14.47 26.80 10.03
N ASN A 161 15.24 27.84 9.73
CA ASN A 161 16.31 27.79 8.71
C ASN A 161 17.69 28.01 9.36
N LYS A 162 18.76 27.60 8.67
CA LYS A 162 20.14 27.63 9.20
C LYS A 162 20.53 29.01 9.73
N SER A 163 20.19 30.08 9.01
CA SER A 163 20.53 31.45 9.40
C SER A 163 19.85 31.85 10.70
N ASN A 164 18.54 31.61 10.82
CA ASN A 164 17.76 31.93 12.01
C ASN A 164 18.14 31.06 13.21
N ILE A 165 18.42 29.77 12.98
CA ILE A 165 18.85 28.84 14.02
C ILE A 165 20.22 29.26 14.57
N ASN A 166 21.18 29.58 13.70
CA ASN A 166 22.49 30.08 14.11
C ASN A 166 22.34 31.36 14.93
N LEU A 167 21.58 32.35 14.42
CA LEU A 167 21.35 33.60 15.14
C LEU A 167 20.71 33.39 16.52
N PHE A 168 19.80 32.43 16.65
CA PHE A 168 19.20 32.07 17.93
C PHE A 168 20.26 31.51 18.90
N PHE A 169 21.07 30.55 18.45
CA PHE A 169 22.10 29.94 19.30
C PHE A 169 23.23 30.90 19.64
N ASP A 170 23.62 31.79 18.73
CA ASP A 170 24.60 32.85 18.99
C ASP A 170 24.09 33.78 20.12
N LYS A 171 22.84 34.26 19.99
CA LYS A 171 22.21 35.08 21.05
C LYS A 171 22.04 34.33 22.35
N LEU A 172 21.70 33.04 22.31
CA LEU A 172 21.56 32.22 23.50
C LEU A 172 22.92 32.08 24.21
N ALA A 173 24.00 31.83 23.46
CA ALA A 173 25.36 31.74 23.98
C ALA A 173 25.79 33.05 24.66
N ASP A 174 25.54 34.20 24.01
CA ASP A 174 25.86 35.51 24.57
C ASP A 174 25.17 35.75 25.92
N VAL A 175 23.87 35.45 26.00
CA VAL A 175 23.09 35.63 27.23
C VAL A 175 23.52 34.63 28.31
N MET A 176 23.79 33.38 27.94
CA MET A 176 24.28 32.35 28.87
C MET A 176 25.64 32.75 29.46
N GLN A 177 26.55 33.29 28.65
CA GLN A 177 27.86 33.75 29.12
C GLN A 177 27.75 34.97 30.02
N ARG A 178 26.85 35.90 29.70
CA ARG A 178 26.67 37.16 30.43
C ARG A 178 26.06 36.98 31.82
N TYR A 179 25.02 36.13 31.93
CA TYR A 179 24.24 35.99 33.16
C TYR A 179 24.50 34.69 33.90
N GLN A 180 25.16 33.71 33.28
CA GLN A 180 25.54 32.42 33.88
C GLN A 180 24.39 31.74 34.62
N PHE A 181 23.24 31.63 33.96
CA PHE A 181 22.05 31.03 34.56
C PHE A 181 22.33 29.60 35.00
N THR A 182 21.93 29.26 36.23
CA THR A 182 21.91 27.88 36.68
C THR A 182 20.81 27.10 35.95
N PRO A 183 20.98 25.79 35.72
CA PRO A 183 19.98 24.97 35.02
C PRO A 183 18.57 25.08 35.62
N SER A 184 18.47 25.27 36.94
CA SER A 184 17.21 25.46 37.67
C SER A 184 16.45 26.75 37.32
N ARG A 185 17.04 27.67 36.55
CA ARG A 185 16.45 28.94 36.14
C ARG A 185 16.14 29.01 34.64
N ILE A 186 16.35 27.92 33.91
CA ILE A 186 16.09 27.83 32.47
C ILE A 186 14.81 27.02 32.27
N TYR A 187 13.78 27.66 31.71
CA TYR A 187 12.49 27.04 31.46
C TYR A 187 12.23 26.97 29.96
N ASN A 188 12.02 25.76 29.43
CA ASN A 188 11.49 25.58 28.09
C ASN A 188 9.97 25.72 28.11
N LEU A 189 9.46 26.81 27.53
CA LEU A 189 8.04 27.04 27.36
C LEU A 189 7.54 26.36 26.08
N PHE A 190 7.53 25.03 26.07
CA PHE A 190 6.89 24.26 25.00
C PHE A 190 6.16 23.05 25.59
N LEU A 191 4.92 23.29 26.05
CA LEU A 191 3.84 22.32 26.22
C LEU A 191 2.54 22.97 25.76
#